data_AF-A0A0W8I3Z0-F1
#
_entry.id   AF-A0A0W8I3Z0-F1
#
_cell.length_a   1.000
_cell.length_b   1.000
_cell.length_c   1.000
_cell.angle_alpha   90.00
_cell.angle_beta   90.00
_cell.angle_gamma   90.00
#
_symmetry.space_group_name_H-M   'P 1'
#
loop_
_entity.id
_entity.type
_entity.pdbx_description
1 polymer ?
#
loop_
_entity_poly.entity_id
_entity_poly.type
_entity_poly.pdbx_seq_one_letter_code
_entity_poly.pdbx_strand_id
1 'polypeptide(L)'
;MRSAAGVLRDVFAGPYARTFARAQQDEDDLFMVVVMAEALGVPNPASYYTVELLPVVYDQVHDWHRRMGLDRSPLDHFSCC
;
A
#
# COMPACT_ATOMS: atom_id res chain seq x y z
N MET A 1 12.38 -31.24 -10.68
CA MET A 1 10.98 -31.64 -10.47
C MET A 1 10.21 -30.44 -9.91
N ARG A 2 9.13 -29.98 -10.57
CA ARG A 2 8.26 -28.95 -9.99
C ARG A 2 7.44 -29.59 -8.87
N SER A 3 7.30 -28.92 -7.73
CA SER A 3 6.48 -29.42 -6.62
C SER A 3 5.00 -29.38 -6.99
N ALA A 4 4.16 -30.23 -6.35
CA ALA A 4 2.71 -30.24 -6.58
C ALA A 4 2.08 -28.84 -6.38
N ALA A 5 2.58 -28.07 -5.41
CA ALA A 5 2.17 -26.68 -5.18
C ALA A 5 2.57 -25.73 -6.32
N GLY A 6 3.73 -25.96 -6.96
CA GLY A 6 4.16 -25.19 -8.13
C GLY A 6 3.27 -25.45 -9.34
N VAL A 7 2.89 -26.72 -9.58
CA VAL A 7 1.95 -27.08 -10.67
C VAL A 7 0.57 -26.48 -10.43
N LEU A 8 0.05 -26.55 -9.20
CA LEU A 8 -1.21 -25.91 -8.83
C LEU A 8 -1.15 -24.40 -9.11
N ARG A 9 -0.10 -23.72 -8.66
CA ARG A 9 0.06 -22.28 -8.90
C ARG A 9 0.12 -21.95 -10.40
N ASP A 10 0.84 -22.73 -11.20
CA ASP A 10 0.92 -22.52 -12.65
C ASP A 10 -0.45 -22.70 -13.33
N VAL A 11 -1.25 -23.70 -12.93
CA VAL A 11 -2.61 -23.92 -13.48
C VAL A 11 -3.60 -22.83 -13.05
N PHE A 12 -3.57 -22.42 -11.78
CA PHE A 12 -4.52 -21.44 -11.25
C PHE A 12 -4.13 -19.98 -11.54
N ALA A 13 -2.85 -19.63 -11.47
CA ALA A 13 -2.35 -18.27 -11.65
C ALA A 13 -1.89 -18.00 -13.09
N GLY A 14 -1.54 -19.02 -13.87
CA GLY A 14 -1.07 -18.89 -15.25
C GLY A 14 -1.98 -18.06 -16.16
N PRO A 15 -3.31 -18.27 -16.16
CA PRO A 15 -4.24 -17.44 -16.93
C PRO A 15 -4.26 -15.96 -16.51
N TYR A 16 -3.92 -15.67 -15.26
CA TYR A 16 -3.92 -14.35 -14.64
C TYR A 16 -2.52 -13.73 -14.56
N ALA A 17 -1.50 -14.35 -15.18
CA ALA A 17 -0.12 -13.86 -15.10
C ALA A 17 0.00 -12.39 -15.56
N ARG A 18 -0.75 -12.00 -16.61
CA ARG A 18 -0.79 -10.63 -17.11
C ARG A 18 -1.45 -9.66 -16.12
N THR A 19 -2.51 -10.08 -15.43
CA THR A 19 -3.18 -9.24 -14.43
C THR A 19 -2.29 -9.05 -13.20
N PHE A 20 -1.58 -10.10 -12.76
CA PHE A 20 -0.61 -9.98 -11.67
C PHE A 20 0.58 -9.10 -12.04
N ALA A 21 1.14 -9.25 -13.25
CA ALA A 21 2.22 -8.39 -13.72
C ALA A 21 1.79 -6.92 -13.79
N ARG A 22 0.55 -6.65 -14.20
CA ARG A 22 0.02 -5.29 -14.22
C ARG A 22 -0.21 -4.73 -12.81
N ALA A 23 -0.76 -5.53 -11.90
CA ALA A 23 -0.94 -5.10 -10.50
C ALA A 23 0.40 -4.75 -9.83
N GLN A 24 1.44 -5.56 -10.05
CA GLN A 24 2.79 -5.25 -9.57
C GLN A 24 3.33 -3.95 -10.17
N GLN A 25 3.18 -3.77 -11.49
CA GLN A 25 3.61 -2.55 -12.15
C GLN A 25 2.87 -1.31 -11.63
N ASP A 26 1.55 -1.42 -11.40
CA ASP A 26 0.75 -0.32 -10.85
C ASP A 26 1.20 0.05 -9.41
N GLU A 27 1.60 -0.93 -8.59
CA GLU A 27 2.19 -0.69 -7.26
C GLU A 27 3.57 -0.01 -7.34
N ASP A 28 4.45 -0.51 -8.22
CA ASP A 28 5.79 0.05 -8.43
C ASP A 28 5.73 1.49 -8.96
N ASP A 29 4.83 1.75 -9.92
CA ASP A 29 4.60 3.07 -10.50
C ASP A 29 4.04 4.04 -9.44
N LEU A 30 3.10 3.59 -8.60
CA LEU A 30 2.57 4.40 -7.49
C LEU A 30 3.67 4.78 -6.50
N PHE A 31 4.52 3.82 -6.13
CA PHE A 31 5.68 4.09 -5.26
C PHE A 31 6.59 5.15 -5.89
N MET A 32 6.88 5.03 -7.18
CA MET A 32 7.71 6.01 -7.89
C MET A 32 7.10 7.40 -7.96
N VAL A 33 5.79 7.50 -8.19
CA VAL A 33 5.09 8.78 -8.15
C VAL A 33 5.22 9.45 -6.79
N VAL A 34 5.02 8.71 -5.69
CA VAL A 34 5.12 9.27 -4.32
C VAL A 34 6.54 9.75 -4.02
N VAL A 35 7.56 8.93 -4.29
CA VAL A 35 8.96 9.30 -4.04
C VAL A 35 9.38 10.53 -4.85
N MET A 36 9.00 10.57 -6.13
CA MET A 36 9.33 11.70 -7.00
C MET A 36 8.57 12.97 -6.60
N ALA A 37 7.31 12.84 -6.17
CA ALA A 37 6.54 13.97 -5.65
C ALA A 37 7.22 14.57 -4.41
N GLU A 38 7.67 13.74 -3.47
CA GLU A 38 8.43 14.21 -2.30
C GLU A 38 9.75 14.90 -2.70
N ALA A 39 10.53 14.28 -3.60
CA ALA A 39 11.82 14.83 -4.05
C ALA A 39 11.67 16.20 -4.75
N LEU A 40 10.56 16.40 -5.47
CA LEU A 40 10.24 17.64 -6.17
C LEU A 40 9.46 18.64 -5.31
N GLY A 41 9.09 18.27 -4.07
CA GLY A 41 8.27 19.09 -3.18
C GLY A 41 6.81 19.25 -3.63
N VAL A 42 6.31 18.35 -4.48
CA VAL A 42 4.91 18.33 -4.89
C VAL A 42 4.07 17.75 -3.75
N PRO A 43 3.15 18.53 -3.16
CA PRO A 43 2.34 18.04 -2.06
C PRO A 43 1.41 16.91 -2.54
N ASN A 44 1.25 15.87 -1.72
CA ASN A 44 0.31 14.79 -2.02
C ASN A 44 -1.13 15.34 -1.98
N PRO A 45 -1.87 15.33 -3.12
CA PRO A 45 -3.20 15.91 -3.21
C PRO A 45 -4.22 15.16 -2.35
N ALA A 46 -4.05 13.86 -2.11
CA ALA A 46 -4.98 13.08 -1.30
C ALA A 46 -5.00 13.60 0.15
N SER A 47 -3.86 13.99 0.70
CA SER A 47 -3.73 14.40 2.11
C SER A 47 -4.68 15.53 2.50
N TYR A 48 -4.94 16.49 1.60
CA TYR A 48 -5.85 17.61 1.86
C TYR A 48 -7.31 17.23 1.64
N TYR A 49 -7.60 16.47 0.58
CA TYR A 49 -8.98 16.17 0.15
C TYR A 49 -9.60 14.95 0.83
N THR A 50 -8.83 14.18 1.60
CA THR A 50 -9.35 12.95 2.23
C THR A 50 -9.20 12.96 3.74
N VAL A 51 -8.96 14.12 4.36
CA VAL A 51 -8.76 14.21 5.82
C VAL A 51 -10.04 13.84 6.58
N GLU A 52 -11.20 14.06 5.97
CA GLU A 52 -12.52 13.72 6.49
C GLU A 52 -12.77 12.21 6.52
N LEU A 53 -12.00 11.43 5.75
CA LEU A 53 -12.09 9.96 5.77
C LEU A 53 -11.32 9.37 6.96
N LEU A 54 -10.49 10.15 7.65
CA LEU A 54 -9.65 9.68 8.74
C LEU A 54 -10.41 8.92 9.85
N PRO A 55 -11.63 9.33 10.28
CA PRO A 55 -12.42 8.57 11.25
C PRO A 55 -12.84 7.19 10.74
N VAL A 56 -13.08 7.05 9.43
CA VAL A 56 -13.53 5.79 8.81
C VAL A 56 -12.37 4.81 8.65
N VAL A 57 -11.16 5.31 8.40
CA VAL A 57 -9.95 4.49 8.24
C VAL A 57 -9.14 4.36 9.51
N TYR A 58 -9.62 4.88 10.64
CA TYR A 58 -8.84 5.01 11.88
C TYR A 58 -8.28 3.68 12.38
N ASP A 59 -9.10 2.63 12.42
CA ASP A 59 -8.68 1.29 12.85
C ASP A 59 -7.64 0.68 11.88
N GLN A 60 -7.77 0.95 10.59
CA GLN A 60 -6.81 0.49 9.58
C GLN A 60 -5.47 1.20 9.74
N VAL A 61 -5.49 2.49 10.07
CA VAL A 61 -4.30 3.26 10.43
C VAL A 61 -3.66 2.68 11.69
N HIS A 62 -4.45 2.34 12.72
CA HIS A 62 -3.97 1.68 13.95
C HIS A 62 -3.23 0.36 13.65
N ASP A 63 -3.83 -0.50 12.84
CA ASP A 63 -3.21 -1.78 12.51
C ASP A 63 -1.95 -1.59 11.66
N TRP A 64 -1.96 -0.61 10.76
CA TRP A 64 -0.84 -0.32 9.88
C TRP A 64 0.38 0.20 10.66
N HIS A 65 0.25 1.25 11.49
CA HIS A 65 1.43 1.82 12.17
C HIS A 65 2.09 0.82 13.12
N ARG A 66 1.30 -0.10 13.71
CA ARG A 66 1.80 -1.22 14.50
C ARG A 66 2.58 -2.23 13.68
N ARG A 67 2.12 -2.59 12.47
CA ARG A 67 2.88 -3.47 11.55
C ARG A 67 4.18 -2.82 11.09
N MET A 68 4.19 -1.49 10.96
CA MET A 68 5.38 -0.72 10.64
C MET A 68 6.37 -0.61 11.82
N GLY A 69 5.97 -1.03 13.04
CA GLY A 69 6.82 -0.97 14.23
C GLY A 69 7.02 0.45 14.75
N LEU A 70 6.08 1.37 14.48
CA LEU A 70 6.14 2.74 14.99
C LEU A 70 5.74 2.77 16.47
N ASP A 71 6.56 3.40 17.32
CA ASP A 71 6.28 3.52 18.76
C ASP A 71 5.01 4.33 19.05
N ARG A 72 4.66 5.27 18.17
CA ARG A 72 3.50 6.17 18.26
C ARG A 72 2.93 6.46 16.88
N SER A 73 1.65 6.85 16.86
CA SER A 73 0.98 7.37 15.66
C SER A 73 1.80 8.45 14.95
N PRO A 74 1.93 8.40 13.62
CA PRO A 74 2.53 9.48 12.84
C PRO A 74 1.60 10.70 12.68
N LEU A 75 0.38 10.64 13.18
CA LEU A 75 -0.55 11.77 13.18
C LEU A 75 -0.20 12.71 14.35
N ASP A 76 0.24 13.93 14.05
CA ASP A 76 0.68 14.90 15.06
C ASP A 76 -0.45 15.36 16.00
N HIS A 77 -1.66 15.48 15.48
CA HIS A 77 -2.80 16.04 16.20
C HIS A 77 -3.83 15.00 16.67
N PHE A 78 -3.63 13.73 16.29
CA PHE A 78 -4.53 12.63 16.64
C PHE A 78 -3.72 11.48 17.23
N SER A 79 -3.87 11.25 18.53
CA SER A 79 -3.23 10.13 19.21
C SER A 79 -3.97 8.84 18.87
N CYS A 80 -3.36 8.03 18.00
CA CYS A 80 -3.69 6.62 17.92
C CYS A 80 -2.96 5.90 19.04
N CYS A 81 -3.75 5.35 19.99
CA CYS A 81 -3.42 4.92 21.36
C CYS A 81 -3.54 6.03 22.41
#